data_AF-A0A3L7WP97-F1
#
_entry.id   AF-A0A3L7WP97-F1
#
_cell.length_a   1.000
_cell.length_b   1.000
_cell.length_c   1.000
_cell.angle_alpha   90.00
_cell.angle_beta   90.00
_cell.angle_gamma   90.00
#
_symmetry.space_group_name_H-M   'P 1'
#
loop_
_entity.id
_entity.type
_entity.pdbx_description
1 polymer ?
#
loop_
_entity_poly.entity_id
_entity_poly.type
_entity_poly.pdbx_seq_one_letter_code
_entity_poly.pdbx_strand_id
1 'polypeptide(L)'
;DGQTRTVQRFQRNRIELHPDNARPYDVLLGRLGADRLAQQGRDWYGFAKGTDTGGCRVFAETGHAVCGDILTAWRSNGIQIDTKKSISEAESLALFGLPLSGLQLETQADGTKYQVQWFERARFELHPENTPPYHVLLGLLGNEEYAFRTKPAPTAVPVAPAVPATPAVPAPTAVSFAVTPEQLVTRLRDMPMGYWTTDGNGLTLAAGGIRFHREIYYYSASTGKKLVRMSINVRNNRGYGGDSIYLNPWRFTLVDVEGRQYSYDIATYALTDAVGVGYIGAGQQGGGDIVFEIPKDTSPASMLFVYDSTERPVRLIFDNNVHQ
;
A
#
# COMPACT_ATOMS: atom_id res chain seq x y z
N ASP A 1 15.11 0.33 21.56
CA ASP A 1 15.11 0.84 22.95
C ASP A 1 13.96 0.28 23.79
N GLY A 2 12.98 -0.44 23.21
CA GLY A 2 11.93 -1.10 23.99
C GLY A 2 10.86 -0.14 24.54
N GLN A 3 10.93 1.13 24.17
CA GLN A 3 9.95 2.14 24.56
C GLN A 3 8.77 2.14 23.60
N THR A 4 7.56 2.19 24.15
CA THR A 4 6.35 2.43 23.36
C THR A 4 6.33 3.91 22.95
N ARG A 5 6.38 4.16 21.64
CA ARG A 5 6.24 5.51 21.08
C ARG A 5 4.99 5.63 20.23
N THR A 6 4.41 6.82 20.21
CA THR A 6 3.43 7.20 19.19
C THR A 6 4.17 7.32 17.86
N VAL A 7 3.73 6.57 16.86
CA VAL A 7 4.38 6.57 15.54
C VAL A 7 3.35 6.75 14.43
N GLN A 8 3.76 7.48 13.39
CA GLN A 8 3.07 7.50 12.10
C GLN A 8 3.90 6.69 11.10
N ARG A 9 3.29 5.71 10.44
CA ARG A 9 3.94 4.89 9.43
C ARG A 9 3.62 5.40 8.04
N PHE A 10 4.61 5.32 7.16
CA PHE A 10 4.53 5.60 5.73
C PHE A 10 5.09 4.38 4.98
N GLN A 11 4.91 4.34 3.66
CA GLN A 11 5.42 3.22 2.85
C GLN A 11 6.94 3.04 2.94
N ARG A 12 7.67 4.15 3.14
CA ARG A 12 9.14 4.22 3.08
C ARG A 12 9.80 4.65 4.39
N ASN A 13 9.02 5.17 5.33
CA ASN A 13 9.50 5.80 6.56
C ASN A 13 8.54 5.58 7.73
N ARG A 14 9.04 5.79 8.94
CA ARG A 14 8.25 5.84 10.17
C ARG A 14 8.64 7.12 10.89
N ILE A 15 7.68 7.96 11.20
CA ILE A 15 7.87 9.13 12.06
C ILE A 15 7.50 8.73 13.48
N GLU A 16 8.30 9.12 14.44
CA GLU A 16 8.18 8.79 15.86
C GLU A 16 8.06 10.08 16.66
N LEU A 17 7.09 10.14 17.57
CA LEU A 17 6.97 11.21 18.55
C LEU A 17 7.85 10.89 19.76
N HIS A 18 8.72 11.83 20.11
CA HIS A 18 9.63 11.80 21.26
C HIS A 18 9.29 13.00 22.16
N PRO A 19 8.27 12.89 23.01
CA PRO A 19 7.76 14.04 23.79
C PRO A 19 8.77 14.61 24.79
N ASP A 20 9.80 13.83 25.13
CA ASP A 20 10.89 14.24 26.02
C ASP A 20 11.95 15.11 25.30
N ASN A 21 11.91 15.20 23.97
CA ASN A 21 12.83 16.03 23.20
C ASN A 21 12.23 17.43 22.94
N ALA A 22 13.10 18.44 22.84
CA ALA A 22 12.68 19.77 22.40
C ALA A 22 12.47 19.83 20.88
N ARG A 23 11.52 20.65 20.43
CA ARG A 23 11.31 20.97 19.01
C ARG A 23 12.61 21.45 18.34
N PRO A 24 12.88 21.06 17.08
CA PRO A 24 12.04 20.23 16.19
C PRO A 24 12.28 18.71 16.33
N TYR A 25 13.04 18.27 17.33
CA TYR A 25 13.46 16.87 17.52
C TYR A 25 12.48 16.04 18.38
N ASP A 26 11.35 16.64 18.75
CA ASP A 26 10.18 15.94 19.28
C ASP A 26 9.53 15.02 18.23
N VAL A 27 9.89 15.17 16.96
CA VAL A 27 9.45 14.33 15.85
C VAL A 27 10.66 13.82 15.06
N LEU A 28 10.90 12.51 15.06
CA LEU A 28 12.08 11.90 14.44
C LEU A 28 11.74 10.80 13.45
N LEU A 29 12.59 10.60 12.44
CA LEU A 29 12.51 9.42 11.57
C LEU A 29 13.12 8.19 12.23
N GLY A 30 12.36 7.10 12.24
CA GLY A 30 12.80 5.79 12.72
C GLY A 30 13.90 5.20 11.85
N ARG A 31 14.79 4.41 12.46
CA ARG A 31 15.94 3.76 11.80
C ARG A 31 15.50 2.49 11.06
N LEU A 32 14.56 2.64 10.11
CA LEU A 32 13.93 1.50 9.43
C LEU A 32 14.90 0.59 8.67
N GLY A 33 16.01 1.11 8.16
CA GLY A 33 17.04 0.29 7.53
C GLY A 33 17.77 -0.59 8.54
N ALA A 34 18.18 -0.01 9.68
CA ALA A 34 18.78 -0.76 10.77
C ALA A 34 17.81 -1.79 11.37
N ASP A 35 16.57 -1.39 11.63
CA ASP A 35 15.51 -2.24 12.17
C ASP A 35 15.27 -3.45 11.24
N ARG A 36 15.18 -3.21 9.93
CA ARG A 36 14.90 -4.27 8.97
C ARG A 36 16.06 -5.26 8.81
N LEU A 37 17.31 -4.78 8.80
CA LEU A 37 18.48 -5.65 8.80
C LEU A 37 18.52 -6.53 10.07
N ALA A 38 18.22 -5.95 11.22
CA ALA A 38 18.12 -6.70 12.47
C ALA A 38 17.00 -7.76 12.45
N GLN A 39 15.82 -7.44 11.89
CA GLN A 39 14.73 -8.42 11.68
C GLN A 39 15.13 -9.58 10.77
N GLN A 40 16.01 -9.33 9.79
CA GLN A 40 16.57 -10.35 8.92
C GLN A 40 17.71 -11.14 9.57
N GLY A 41 18.09 -10.82 10.81
CA GLY A 41 19.24 -11.43 11.49
C GLY A 41 20.59 -11.05 10.88
N ARG A 42 20.66 -9.93 10.15
CA ARG A 42 21.88 -9.46 9.48
C ARG A 42 22.61 -8.46 10.35
N ASP A 43 23.81 -8.85 10.80
CA ASP A 43 24.72 -7.95 11.51
C ASP A 43 25.50 -7.09 10.51
N TRP A 44 25.09 -5.83 10.39
CA TRP A 44 25.71 -4.88 9.47
C TRP A 44 27.05 -4.34 9.97
N TYR A 45 27.39 -4.50 11.26
CA TYR A 45 28.72 -4.12 11.76
C TYR A 45 29.83 -4.92 11.07
N GLY A 46 29.54 -6.18 10.72
CA GLY A 46 30.43 -7.08 9.99
C GLY A 46 30.42 -6.93 8.47
N PHE A 47 29.61 -6.04 7.89
CA PHE A 47 29.62 -5.81 6.45
C PHE A 47 30.95 -5.22 5.97
N ALA A 48 31.33 -5.59 4.75
CA ALA A 48 32.54 -5.09 4.11
C ALA A 48 32.58 -3.55 4.11
N LYS A 49 33.71 -3.00 4.56
CA LYS A 49 33.94 -1.57 4.66
C LYS A 49 34.39 -0.99 3.32
N GLY A 50 34.03 0.26 3.08
CA GLY A 50 34.37 0.97 1.86
C GLY A 50 35.63 1.79 2.04
N THR A 51 36.46 1.87 1.00
CA THR A 51 37.59 2.79 0.90
C THR A 51 37.26 3.90 -0.10
N ASP A 52 37.89 5.06 0.04
CA ASP A 52 37.77 6.10 -0.99
C ASP A 52 38.54 5.67 -2.25
N THR A 53 37.81 5.33 -3.31
CA THR A 53 38.37 4.99 -4.63
C THR A 53 38.28 6.16 -5.61
N GLY A 54 38.04 7.39 -5.12
CA GLY A 54 37.77 8.58 -5.92
C GLY A 54 36.30 8.69 -6.29
N GLY A 55 35.69 9.85 -6.00
CA GLY A 55 34.27 10.11 -6.29
C GLY A 55 33.27 9.53 -5.27
N CYS A 56 33.76 9.01 -4.14
CA CYS A 56 32.96 8.47 -3.06
C CYS A 56 32.93 9.42 -1.84
N ARG A 57 31.86 9.36 -1.04
CA ARG A 57 31.80 9.93 0.31
C ARG A 57 31.98 8.81 1.32
N VAL A 58 33.08 8.83 2.09
CA VAL A 58 33.39 7.83 3.13
C VAL A 58 32.97 8.30 4.51
N PHE A 59 32.12 7.55 5.20
CA PHE A 59 31.62 7.89 6.53
C PHE A 59 32.46 7.17 7.59
N ALA A 60 33.28 7.92 8.33
CA ALA A 60 34.20 7.36 9.33
C ALA A 60 33.46 6.68 10.49
N GLU A 61 32.24 7.13 10.76
CA GLU A 61 31.35 6.63 11.82
C GLU A 61 30.96 5.16 11.61
N THR A 62 30.83 4.72 10.36
CA THR A 62 30.41 3.35 10.02
C THR A 62 31.45 2.59 9.20
N GLY A 63 32.43 3.30 8.63
CA GLY A 63 33.43 2.76 7.70
C GLY A 63 32.87 2.43 6.32
N HIS A 64 31.67 2.87 5.97
CA HIS A 64 31.06 2.64 4.66
C HIS A 64 31.21 3.85 3.75
N ALA A 65 31.24 3.59 2.44
CA ALA A 65 31.34 4.61 1.41
C ALA A 65 30.07 4.63 0.55
N VAL A 66 29.66 5.82 0.13
CA VAL A 66 28.55 6.03 -0.81
C VAL A 66 29.14 6.65 -2.08
N CYS A 67 28.84 6.07 -3.24
CA CYS A 67 29.48 6.42 -4.51
C CYS A 67 28.43 6.55 -5.63
N GLY A 68 28.82 7.14 -6.76
CA GLY A 68 28.06 7.12 -8.01
C GLY A 68 26.63 7.65 -7.88
N ASP A 69 25.68 7.00 -8.55
CA ASP A 69 24.28 7.42 -8.60
C ASP A 69 23.60 7.43 -7.23
N ILE A 70 23.97 6.52 -6.33
CA ILE A 70 23.48 6.55 -4.95
C ILE A 70 23.96 7.82 -4.24
N LEU A 71 25.23 8.21 -4.41
CA LEU A 71 25.76 9.44 -3.81
C LEU A 71 25.07 10.68 -4.38
N THR A 72 24.79 10.68 -5.69
CA THR A 72 24.04 11.76 -6.35
C THR A 72 22.63 11.86 -5.78
N ALA A 73 21.89 10.75 -5.74
CA ALA A 73 20.54 10.72 -5.19
C ALA A 73 20.50 11.13 -3.70
N TRP A 74 21.48 10.68 -2.93
CA TRP A 74 21.62 11.05 -1.51
C TRP A 74 21.84 12.56 -1.34
N ARG A 75 22.74 13.17 -2.14
CA ARG A 75 23.01 14.63 -2.08
C ARG A 75 21.85 15.50 -2.59
N SER A 76 20.96 14.94 -3.41
CA SER A 76 19.83 15.68 -3.98
C SER A 76 18.56 15.65 -3.12
N ASN A 77 18.56 14.93 -1.98
CA ASN A 77 17.37 14.75 -1.15
C ASN A 77 17.71 14.90 0.35
N GLY A 78 16.88 15.64 1.09
CA GLY A 78 17.09 15.84 2.53
C GLY A 78 15.83 16.39 3.20
N ILE A 79 15.84 16.44 4.54
CA ILE A 79 14.81 17.16 5.29
C ILE A 79 15.16 18.64 5.20
N GLN A 80 14.34 19.44 4.53
CA GLN A 80 14.55 20.88 4.43
C GLN A 80 14.33 21.51 5.81
N ILE A 81 15.42 21.83 6.52
CA ILE A 81 15.37 22.42 7.87
C ILE A 81 15.84 23.88 7.89
N ASP A 82 16.46 24.34 6.80
CA ASP A 82 16.84 25.74 6.61
C ASP A 82 16.08 26.38 5.43
N THR A 83 16.39 27.65 5.12
CA THR A 83 15.75 28.39 4.03
C THR A 83 16.51 28.30 2.69
N LYS A 84 17.55 27.46 2.59
CA LYS A 84 18.40 27.36 1.40
C LYS A 84 17.83 26.39 0.39
N LYS A 85 17.86 26.75 -0.89
CA LYS A 85 17.35 25.89 -1.97
C LYS A 85 18.18 24.60 -2.19
N SER A 86 19.44 24.59 -1.77
CA SER A 86 20.34 23.44 -1.91
C SER A 86 20.30 22.55 -0.68
N ILE A 87 20.17 21.24 -0.88
CA ILE A 87 20.25 20.25 0.18
C ILE A 87 21.69 20.15 0.71
N SER A 88 21.84 20.30 2.02
CA SER A 88 23.11 20.11 2.71
C SER A 88 23.36 18.64 3.09
N GLU A 89 24.61 18.32 3.42
CA GLU A 89 25.00 16.98 3.90
C GLU A 89 24.24 16.61 5.19
N ALA A 90 24.06 17.56 6.09
CA ALA A 90 23.32 17.37 7.34
C ALA A 90 21.85 17.04 7.10
N GLU A 91 21.21 17.65 6.11
CA GLU A 91 19.80 17.40 5.75
C GLU A 91 19.61 16.03 5.10
N SER A 92 20.58 15.60 4.30
CA SER A 92 20.63 14.26 3.71
C SER A 92 20.84 13.19 4.80
N LEU A 93 21.75 13.45 5.74
CA LEU A 93 21.96 12.64 6.95
C LEU A 93 20.71 12.57 7.82
N ALA A 94 19.98 13.67 7.99
CA ALA A 94 18.75 13.69 8.77
C ALA A 94 17.65 12.82 8.14
N LEU A 95 17.55 12.80 6.80
CA LEU A 95 16.57 12.01 6.07
C LEU A 95 16.93 10.52 6.03
N PHE A 96 18.16 10.19 5.64
CA PHE A 96 18.55 8.80 5.33
C PHE A 96 19.39 8.15 6.42
N GLY A 97 20.10 8.94 7.23
CA GLY A 97 21.10 8.48 8.19
C GLY A 97 22.42 8.07 7.56
N LEU A 98 23.27 7.46 8.41
CA LEU A 98 24.56 6.94 7.99
C LEU A 98 24.40 5.68 7.11
N PRO A 99 25.32 5.42 6.16
CA PRO A 99 25.33 4.15 5.42
C PRO A 99 25.69 2.99 6.36
N LEU A 100 24.94 1.90 6.25
CA LEU A 100 25.13 0.66 6.99
C LEU A 100 25.77 -0.45 6.15
N SER A 101 25.87 -0.26 4.83
CA SER A 101 26.48 -1.21 3.92
C SER A 101 27.22 -0.51 2.79
N GLY A 102 28.07 -1.26 2.07
CA GLY A 102 28.40 -0.93 0.68
C GLY A 102 27.24 -1.28 -0.27
N LEU A 103 27.47 -1.08 -1.58
CA LEU A 103 26.53 -1.54 -2.61
C LEU A 103 26.56 -3.06 -2.69
N GLN A 104 25.40 -3.70 -2.70
CA GLN A 104 25.27 -5.16 -2.73
C GLN A 104 24.11 -5.59 -3.63
N LEU A 105 24.23 -6.75 -4.26
CA LEU A 105 23.16 -7.31 -5.08
C LEU A 105 22.18 -8.07 -4.19
N GLU A 106 20.92 -7.63 -4.13
CA GLU A 106 19.86 -8.29 -3.36
C GLU A 106 18.70 -8.71 -4.26
N THR A 107 18.00 -9.77 -3.87
CA THR A 107 16.77 -10.23 -4.53
C THR A 107 15.58 -9.66 -3.77
N GLN A 108 14.74 -8.89 -4.46
CA GLN A 108 13.54 -8.28 -3.91
C GLN A 108 12.38 -9.30 -3.86
N ALA A 109 11.29 -8.95 -3.18
CA ALA A 109 10.15 -9.85 -2.96
C ALA A 109 9.45 -10.35 -4.25
N ASP A 110 9.63 -9.64 -5.35
CA ASP A 110 9.15 -10.01 -6.70
C ASP A 110 10.11 -10.97 -7.44
N GLY A 111 11.25 -11.32 -6.83
CA GLY A 111 12.29 -12.17 -7.42
C GLY A 111 13.31 -11.40 -8.27
N THR A 112 13.15 -10.09 -8.45
CA THR A 112 14.06 -9.26 -9.23
C THR A 112 15.32 -8.94 -8.43
N LYS A 113 16.48 -8.91 -9.10
CA LYS A 113 17.76 -8.56 -8.46
C LYS A 113 18.11 -7.11 -8.70
N TYR A 114 18.30 -6.36 -7.62
CA TYR A 114 18.71 -4.96 -7.65
C TYR A 114 19.99 -4.75 -6.87
N GLN A 115 20.80 -3.79 -7.33
CA GLN A 115 21.89 -3.28 -6.51
C GLN A 115 21.29 -2.36 -5.46
N VAL A 116 21.53 -2.67 -4.20
CA VAL A 116 20.98 -1.94 -3.07
C VAL A 116 22.06 -1.47 -2.12
N GLN A 117 21.82 -0.36 -1.46
CA GLN A 117 22.66 0.12 -0.35
C GLN A 117 21.77 0.48 0.84
N TRP A 118 22.13 -0.01 2.02
CA TRP A 118 21.39 0.25 3.26
C TRP A 118 21.97 1.45 3.98
N PHE A 119 21.06 2.25 4.52
CA PHE A 119 21.32 3.36 5.42
C PHE A 119 20.53 3.13 6.70
N GLU A 120 20.75 3.95 7.74
CA GLU A 120 20.03 3.78 9.00
C GLU A 120 18.52 3.85 8.81
N ARG A 121 18.03 4.76 7.96
CA ARG A 121 16.59 5.07 7.80
C ARG A 121 16.02 4.67 6.45
N ALA A 122 16.87 4.27 5.49
CA ALA A 122 16.45 3.98 4.13
C ALA A 122 17.22 2.80 3.51
N ARG A 123 16.66 2.22 2.46
CA ARG A 123 17.35 1.35 1.51
C ARG A 123 17.26 2.02 0.15
N PHE A 124 18.37 2.21 -0.52
CA PHE A 124 18.41 2.72 -1.89
C PHE A 124 18.49 1.53 -2.84
N GLU A 125 17.77 1.59 -3.95
CA GLU A 125 17.61 0.54 -4.96
C GLU A 125 17.93 1.13 -6.33
N LEU A 126 18.90 0.56 -7.04
CA LEU A 126 19.24 0.94 -8.41
C LEU A 126 18.36 0.17 -9.40
N HIS A 127 17.55 0.93 -10.14
CA HIS A 127 16.66 0.51 -11.21
C HIS A 127 17.20 1.00 -12.56
N PRO A 128 18.21 0.35 -13.15
CA PRO A 128 18.80 0.79 -14.42
C PRO A 128 17.80 0.80 -15.60
N GLU A 129 16.66 0.12 -15.45
CA GLU A 129 15.54 0.16 -16.38
C GLU A 129 14.84 1.52 -16.45
N ASN A 130 14.99 2.36 -15.43
CA ASN A 130 14.38 3.69 -15.38
C ASN A 130 15.35 4.76 -15.88
N THR A 131 14.82 5.83 -16.47
CA THR A 131 15.63 6.99 -16.83
C THR A 131 15.98 7.82 -15.59
N PRO A 132 17.20 8.40 -15.51
CA PRO A 132 17.53 9.35 -14.45
C PRO A 132 16.54 10.53 -14.38
N PRO A 133 16.18 11.01 -13.18
CA PRO A 133 16.71 10.60 -11.88
C PRO A 133 16.03 9.36 -11.24
N TYR A 134 15.01 8.78 -11.87
CA TYR A 134 14.15 7.72 -11.29
C TYR A 134 14.78 6.31 -11.25
N HIS A 135 16.01 6.18 -11.75
CA HIS A 135 16.85 4.98 -11.63
C HIS A 135 17.37 4.71 -10.20
N VAL A 136 17.20 5.65 -9.26
CA VAL A 136 17.47 5.40 -7.84
C VAL A 136 16.17 5.57 -7.08
N LEU A 137 15.62 4.46 -6.61
CA LEU A 137 14.42 4.43 -5.79
C LEU A 137 14.78 4.12 -4.35
N LEU A 138 13.90 4.47 -3.42
CA LEU A 138 13.99 3.95 -2.07
C LEU A 138 13.30 2.58 -2.02
N GLY A 139 13.59 1.78 -1.00
CA GLY A 139 12.84 0.58 -0.66
C GLY A 139 11.59 0.90 0.17
N LEU A 140 10.62 0.00 0.18
CA LEU A 140 9.36 0.14 0.91
C LEU A 140 9.51 -0.28 2.38
N LEU A 141 10.56 0.22 3.06
CA LEU A 141 10.97 -0.27 4.38
C LEU A 141 9.88 -0.11 5.45
N GLY A 142 9.01 0.89 5.34
CA GLY A 142 7.91 1.07 6.28
C GLY A 142 6.86 -0.05 6.17
N ASN A 143 6.62 -0.54 4.96
CA ASN A 143 5.77 -1.71 4.71
C ASN A 143 6.45 -2.99 5.19
N GLU A 144 7.74 -3.16 4.87
CA GLU A 144 8.49 -4.38 5.19
C GLU A 144 8.67 -4.58 6.70
N GLU A 145 8.96 -3.52 7.45
CA GLU A 145 9.10 -3.57 8.91
C GLU A 145 7.79 -3.91 9.60
N TYR A 146 6.67 -3.37 9.08
CA TYR A 146 5.33 -3.65 9.60
C TYR A 146 4.90 -5.10 9.33
N ALA A 147 5.09 -5.59 8.10
CA ALA A 147 4.73 -6.96 7.72
C ALA A 147 5.49 -8.03 8.52
N PHE A 148 6.70 -7.73 9.00
CA PHE A 148 7.46 -8.65 9.85
C PHE A 148 6.86 -8.74 11.27
N ARG A 149 6.40 -7.63 11.85
CA ARG A 149 5.78 -7.63 13.20
C ARG A 149 4.45 -8.36 13.24
N THR A 150 3.73 -8.43 12.12
CA THR A 150 2.45 -9.13 12.01
C THR A 150 2.60 -10.61 11.67
N LYS A 151 3.83 -11.11 11.47
CA LYS A 151 4.08 -12.56 11.38
C LYS A 151 4.02 -13.14 12.79
N PRO A 152 3.05 -14.02 13.13
CA PRO A 152 3.04 -14.64 14.44
C PRO A 152 4.35 -15.42 14.63
N ALA A 153 4.99 -15.27 15.79
CA ALA A 153 5.94 -16.29 16.23
C ALA A 153 5.20 -17.65 16.20
N PRO A 154 5.84 -18.76 15.81
CA PRO A 154 5.17 -20.05 15.77
C PRO A 154 4.77 -20.44 17.19
N THR A 155 3.53 -20.13 17.56
CA THR A 155 2.91 -20.61 18.79
C THR A 155 2.71 -22.11 18.61
N ALA A 156 3.28 -22.91 19.51
CA ALA A 156 2.96 -24.34 19.57
C ALA A 156 1.43 -24.49 19.64
N VAL A 157 0.86 -25.17 18.66
CA VAL A 157 -0.59 -25.34 18.55
C VAL A 157 -1.04 -26.24 19.71
N PRO A 158 -1.91 -25.79 20.64
CA PRO A 158 -2.55 -26.71 21.56
C PRO A 158 -3.57 -27.52 20.75
N VAL A 159 -3.47 -28.84 20.81
CA VAL A 159 -4.46 -29.75 20.20
C VAL A 159 -5.80 -29.50 20.90
N ALA A 160 -6.79 -29.00 20.15
CA ALA A 160 -8.14 -28.81 20.65
C ALA A 160 -8.87 -30.17 20.80
N PRO A 161 -9.66 -30.41 21.85
CA PRO A 161 -10.47 -31.62 21.96
C PRO A 161 -11.67 -31.56 21.00
N ALA A 162 -12.06 -32.72 20.47
CA ALA A 162 -13.19 -32.87 19.55
C ALA A 162 -14.53 -32.49 20.21
N VAL A 163 -15.32 -31.66 19.52
CA VAL A 163 -16.69 -31.29 19.91
C VAL A 163 -17.69 -32.27 19.26
N PRO A 164 -18.76 -32.72 19.96
CA PRO A 164 -19.78 -33.61 19.37
C PRO A 164 -20.71 -32.85 18.43
N ALA A 165 -21.17 -33.54 17.37
CA ALA A 165 -22.03 -33.00 16.33
C ALA A 165 -23.46 -32.67 16.81
N THR A 166 -23.93 -31.47 16.50
CA THR A 166 -25.33 -31.00 16.64
C THR A 166 -26.18 -31.47 15.44
N PRO A 167 -27.51 -31.69 15.58
CA PRO A 167 -28.36 -32.17 14.47
C PRO A 167 -28.64 -31.07 13.43
N ALA A 168 -28.79 -31.49 12.18
CA ALA A 168 -28.97 -30.64 11.01
C ALA A 168 -30.29 -29.84 11.00
N VAL A 169 -30.18 -28.55 10.68
CA VAL A 169 -31.29 -27.66 10.30
C VAL A 169 -31.62 -27.89 8.82
N PRO A 170 -32.89 -27.96 8.38
CA PRO A 170 -33.21 -28.14 6.97
C PRO A 170 -32.85 -26.89 6.15
N ALA A 171 -32.28 -27.12 4.97
CA ALA A 171 -31.84 -26.08 4.05
C ALA A 171 -33.01 -25.22 3.52
N PRO A 172 -32.82 -23.91 3.30
CA PRO A 172 -33.84 -23.09 2.65
C PRO A 172 -33.94 -23.44 1.16
N THR A 173 -35.16 -23.66 0.69
CA THR A 173 -35.50 -23.86 -0.72
C THR A 173 -35.21 -22.59 -1.51
N ALA A 174 -34.23 -22.65 -2.42
CA ALA A 174 -33.92 -21.55 -3.32
C ALA A 174 -35.01 -21.41 -4.39
N VAL A 175 -35.62 -20.23 -4.49
CA VAL A 175 -36.42 -19.85 -5.65
C VAL A 175 -35.45 -19.40 -6.74
N SER A 176 -35.33 -20.19 -7.82
CA SER A 176 -34.45 -19.90 -8.94
C SER A 176 -35.12 -18.95 -9.93
N PHE A 177 -34.54 -17.77 -10.14
CA PHE A 177 -34.66 -17.05 -11.40
C PHE A 177 -33.37 -17.28 -12.18
N ALA A 178 -33.37 -18.27 -13.07
CA ALA A 178 -32.23 -18.55 -13.93
C ALA A 178 -32.15 -17.47 -15.03
N VAL A 179 -31.30 -16.46 -14.82
CA VAL A 179 -30.82 -15.58 -15.90
C VAL A 179 -29.60 -16.26 -16.50
N THR A 180 -29.57 -16.47 -17.82
CA THR A 180 -28.42 -17.11 -18.47
C THR A 180 -27.19 -16.17 -18.45
N PRO A 181 -25.96 -16.70 -18.44
CA PRO A 181 -24.75 -15.88 -18.48
C PRO A 181 -24.74 -14.85 -19.64
N GLU A 182 -25.30 -15.21 -20.79
CA GLU A 182 -25.44 -14.32 -21.96
C GLU A 182 -26.39 -13.13 -21.72
N GLN A 183 -27.47 -13.35 -20.97
CA GLN A 183 -28.40 -12.29 -20.56
C GLN A 183 -27.83 -11.38 -19.47
N LEU A 184 -26.86 -11.86 -18.66
CA LEU A 184 -26.10 -11.06 -17.70
C LEU A 184 -25.04 -10.21 -18.40
N VAL A 185 -24.32 -10.80 -19.37
CA VAL A 185 -23.29 -10.11 -20.17
C VAL A 185 -23.88 -9.00 -21.03
N THR A 186 -25.07 -9.20 -21.61
CA THR A 186 -25.73 -8.17 -22.44
C THR A 186 -26.25 -7.00 -21.61
N ARG A 187 -26.73 -7.25 -20.38
CA ARG A 187 -27.24 -6.21 -19.46
C ARG A 187 -26.17 -5.35 -18.80
N LEU A 188 -24.94 -5.86 -18.69
CA LEU A 188 -23.81 -5.17 -18.04
C LEU A 188 -22.90 -4.44 -19.03
N ARG A 189 -23.00 -4.69 -20.34
CA ARG A 189 -22.26 -3.93 -21.37
C ARG A 189 -22.61 -2.44 -21.36
N ASP A 190 -23.85 -2.11 -21.07
CA ASP A 190 -24.32 -0.75 -20.83
C ASP A 190 -24.61 -0.57 -19.33
N MET A 191 -23.57 -0.27 -18.53
CA MET A 191 -23.75 -0.05 -17.09
C MET A 191 -24.83 1.02 -16.86
N PRO A 192 -25.87 0.73 -16.04
CA PRO A 192 -26.91 1.71 -15.79
C PRO A 192 -26.33 2.88 -15.00
N MET A 193 -26.86 4.08 -15.22
CA MET A 193 -26.56 5.23 -14.38
C MET A 193 -27.19 5.00 -13.01
N GLY A 194 -26.39 4.98 -11.95
CA GLY A 194 -26.91 4.70 -10.62
C GLY A 194 -25.87 4.75 -9.52
N TYR A 195 -26.35 4.45 -8.32
CA TYR A 195 -25.58 4.30 -7.11
C TYR A 195 -25.94 2.94 -6.50
N TRP A 196 -24.93 2.14 -6.19
CA TRP A 196 -25.09 0.81 -5.62
C TRP A 196 -24.57 0.83 -4.20
N THR A 197 -25.25 0.12 -3.32
CA THR A 197 -24.90 0.00 -1.90
C THR A 197 -25.05 -1.44 -1.44
N THR A 198 -24.22 -1.86 -0.48
CA THR A 198 -24.32 -3.14 0.21
C THR A 198 -23.88 -2.97 1.65
N ASP A 199 -24.49 -3.75 2.54
CA ASP A 199 -24.11 -3.83 3.95
C ASP A 199 -23.45 -5.17 4.26
N GLY A 200 -22.37 -5.14 5.01
CA GLY A 200 -21.66 -6.35 5.44
C GLY A 200 -20.66 -6.06 6.55
N ASN A 201 -20.59 -6.95 7.55
CA ASN A 201 -19.62 -6.90 8.65
C ASN A 201 -19.55 -5.55 9.41
N GLY A 202 -20.71 -4.90 9.54
CA GLY A 202 -20.83 -3.59 10.18
C GLY A 202 -20.38 -2.42 9.30
N LEU A 203 -20.27 -2.61 7.99
CA LEU A 203 -19.91 -1.57 7.02
C LEU A 203 -21.03 -1.37 6.01
N THR A 204 -21.21 -0.14 5.53
CA THR A 204 -21.88 0.12 4.25
C THR A 204 -20.81 0.44 3.23
N LEU A 205 -20.79 -0.29 2.11
CA LEU A 205 -19.97 0.00 0.94
C LEU A 205 -20.87 0.49 -0.17
N ALA A 206 -20.49 1.59 -0.81
CA ALA A 206 -21.21 2.10 -1.94
C ALA A 206 -20.31 2.59 -3.07
N ALA A 207 -20.85 2.55 -4.28
CA ALA A 207 -20.20 3.02 -5.49
C ALA A 207 -21.19 3.74 -6.40
N GLY A 208 -20.72 4.70 -7.18
CA GLY A 208 -21.52 5.40 -8.19
C GLY A 208 -20.64 6.16 -9.16
N GLY A 209 -21.27 6.93 -10.06
CA GLY A 209 -20.54 7.82 -10.96
C GLY A 209 -19.57 7.11 -11.90
N ILE A 210 -19.87 5.85 -12.26
CA ILE A 210 -18.99 5.04 -13.11
C ILE A 210 -18.87 5.69 -14.49
N ARG A 211 -17.62 5.90 -14.93
CA ARG A 211 -17.26 6.51 -16.22
C ARG A 211 -16.11 5.75 -16.85
N PHE A 212 -16.19 5.60 -18.17
CA PHE A 212 -15.15 4.98 -18.98
C PHE A 212 -14.31 6.05 -19.67
N HIS A 213 -13.00 5.88 -19.60
CA HIS A 213 -12.03 6.83 -20.13
C HIS A 213 -11.00 6.11 -20.99
N ARG A 214 -10.56 6.78 -22.05
CA ARG A 214 -9.33 6.39 -22.77
C ARG A 214 -8.10 6.98 -22.08
N GLU A 215 -8.25 8.16 -21.49
CA GLU A 215 -7.21 8.89 -20.78
C GLU A 215 -7.80 9.61 -19.57
N ILE A 216 -7.02 9.69 -18.49
CA ILE A 216 -7.31 10.47 -17.29
C ILE A 216 -6.05 11.30 -17.01
N TYR A 217 -6.15 12.62 -17.19
CA TYR A 217 -4.99 13.52 -17.18
C TYR A 217 -3.89 13.07 -18.14
N TYR A 218 -2.73 12.65 -17.63
CA TYR A 218 -1.59 12.18 -18.41
C TYR A 218 -1.45 10.64 -18.42
N TYR A 219 -2.41 9.92 -17.82
CA TYR A 219 -2.46 8.46 -17.84
C TYR A 219 -3.38 7.98 -18.96
N SER A 220 -2.84 7.19 -19.89
CA SER A 220 -3.57 6.59 -21.00
C SER A 220 -3.79 5.11 -20.76
N ALA A 221 -4.98 4.62 -21.08
CA ALA A 221 -5.24 3.18 -21.09
C ALA A 221 -4.31 2.47 -22.08
N SER A 222 -3.76 1.34 -21.65
CA SER A 222 -2.98 0.43 -22.47
C SER A 222 -3.77 -0.03 -23.70
N THR A 223 -3.07 -0.40 -24.76
CA THR A 223 -3.69 -0.87 -26.01
C THR A 223 -4.71 -1.98 -25.76
N GLY A 224 -5.95 -1.78 -26.21
CA GLY A 224 -7.05 -2.74 -26.05
C GLY A 224 -7.79 -2.65 -24.71
N LYS A 225 -7.43 -1.70 -23.83
CA LYS A 225 -8.06 -1.49 -22.53
C LYS A 225 -8.74 -0.13 -22.42
N LYS A 226 -9.46 0.08 -21.31
CA LYS A 226 -10.10 1.33 -20.90
C LYS A 226 -9.88 1.55 -19.40
N LEU A 227 -9.83 2.81 -18.99
CA LEU A 227 -9.85 3.21 -17.58
C LEU A 227 -11.30 3.32 -17.11
N VAL A 228 -11.61 2.77 -15.94
CA VAL A 228 -12.90 2.85 -15.27
C VAL A 228 -12.74 3.70 -14.03
N ARG A 229 -13.26 4.93 -14.05
CA ARG A 229 -13.34 5.80 -12.88
C ARG A 229 -14.68 5.60 -12.19
N MET A 230 -14.69 5.51 -10.86
CA MET A 230 -15.91 5.47 -10.07
C MET A 230 -15.72 6.11 -8.70
N SER A 231 -16.79 6.66 -8.14
CA SER A 231 -16.81 7.23 -6.80
C SER A 231 -17.20 6.16 -5.78
N ILE A 232 -16.43 6.03 -4.71
CA ILE A 232 -16.62 5.06 -3.63
C ILE A 232 -16.90 5.77 -2.31
N ASN A 233 -17.79 5.21 -1.51
CA ASN A 233 -17.97 5.57 -0.11
C ASN A 233 -17.99 4.32 0.76
N VAL A 234 -17.30 4.37 1.89
CA VAL A 234 -17.34 3.35 2.93
C VAL A 234 -17.75 4.02 4.23
N ARG A 235 -18.78 3.49 4.87
CA ARG A 235 -19.22 3.90 6.20
C ARG A 235 -18.96 2.79 7.21
N ASN A 236 -18.35 3.16 8.33
CA ASN A 236 -18.21 2.30 9.49
C ASN A 236 -19.48 2.39 10.34
N ASN A 237 -20.37 1.40 10.25
CA ASN A 237 -21.58 1.33 11.06
C ASN A 237 -21.37 0.64 12.41
N ARG A 238 -20.13 0.30 12.77
CA ARG A 238 -19.81 -0.28 14.07
C ARG A 238 -20.09 0.76 15.17
N GLY A 239 -20.54 0.27 16.33
CA GLY A 239 -20.85 1.12 17.49
C GLY A 239 -19.61 1.76 18.11
N TYR A 240 -19.82 2.72 19.02
CA TYR A 240 -18.74 3.42 19.74
C TYR A 240 -17.80 2.41 20.41
N GLY A 241 -16.49 2.50 20.12
CA GLY A 241 -15.48 1.53 20.57
C GLY A 241 -15.23 0.35 19.61
N GLY A 242 -15.95 0.26 18.49
CA GLY A 242 -15.69 -0.71 17.44
C GLY A 242 -14.45 -0.38 16.61
N ASP A 243 -13.84 -1.41 16.01
CA ASP A 243 -12.58 -1.26 15.28
C ASP A 243 -12.71 -0.31 14.08
N SER A 244 -11.68 0.51 13.91
CA SER A 244 -11.51 1.38 12.76
C SER A 244 -11.20 0.57 11.50
N ILE A 245 -11.72 1.04 10.36
CA ILE A 245 -11.52 0.41 9.05
C ILE A 245 -10.41 1.14 8.33
N TYR A 246 -9.44 0.43 7.79
CA TYR A 246 -8.44 1.05 6.94
C TYR A 246 -8.96 1.19 5.50
N LEU A 247 -9.26 2.43 5.10
CA LEU A 247 -9.60 2.79 3.73
C LEU A 247 -8.32 3.04 2.94
N ASN A 248 -8.16 2.34 1.82
CA ASN A 248 -7.06 2.55 0.88
C ASN A 248 -7.45 1.93 -0.47
N PRO A 249 -7.12 2.56 -1.63
CA PRO A 249 -7.41 2.04 -2.97
C PRO A 249 -7.06 0.56 -3.19
N TRP A 250 -5.94 0.07 -2.65
CA TRP A 250 -5.50 -1.32 -2.82
C TRP A 250 -6.40 -2.37 -2.14
N ARG A 251 -7.30 -1.94 -1.24
CA ARG A 251 -8.27 -2.84 -0.57
C ARG A 251 -9.49 -3.10 -1.45
N PHE A 252 -9.58 -2.43 -2.59
CA PHE A 252 -10.64 -2.60 -3.57
C PHE A 252 -10.16 -3.49 -4.71
N THR A 253 -11.01 -4.45 -5.09
CA THR A 253 -10.81 -5.27 -6.27
C THR A 253 -12.05 -5.18 -7.13
N LEU A 254 -11.87 -4.76 -8.38
CA LEU A 254 -12.93 -4.76 -9.36
C LEU A 254 -13.04 -6.15 -10.00
N VAL A 255 -14.26 -6.64 -10.16
CA VAL A 255 -14.54 -7.92 -10.82
C VAL A 255 -15.43 -7.66 -12.02
N ASP A 256 -15.02 -8.13 -13.19
CA ASP A 256 -15.81 -7.98 -14.42
C ASP A 256 -16.87 -9.08 -14.62
N VAL A 257 -17.64 -8.98 -15.71
CA VAL A 257 -18.73 -9.94 -16.02
C VAL A 257 -18.23 -11.35 -16.30
N GLU A 258 -16.96 -11.51 -16.69
CA GLU A 258 -16.32 -12.83 -16.86
C GLU A 258 -15.66 -13.34 -15.56
N GLY A 259 -15.75 -12.58 -14.47
CA GLY A 259 -15.19 -12.95 -13.17
C GLY A 259 -13.70 -12.64 -13.00
N ARG A 260 -13.08 -11.92 -13.95
CA ARG A 260 -11.67 -11.50 -13.84
C ARG A 260 -11.54 -10.39 -12.83
N GLN A 261 -10.45 -10.41 -12.07
CA GLN A 261 -10.18 -9.48 -10.98
C GLN A 261 -9.12 -8.46 -11.37
N TYR A 262 -9.34 -7.20 -10.98
CA TYR A 262 -8.46 -6.08 -11.30
C TYR A 262 -8.17 -5.27 -10.03
N SER A 263 -6.90 -4.99 -9.81
CA SER A 263 -6.46 -4.03 -8.80
C SER A 263 -6.62 -2.60 -9.33
N TYR A 264 -6.65 -1.64 -8.41
CA TYR A 264 -6.70 -0.22 -8.76
C TYR A 264 -5.51 0.19 -9.65
N ASP A 265 -5.74 1.22 -10.47
CA ASP A 265 -4.76 1.82 -11.37
C ASP A 265 -4.14 3.07 -10.75
N ILE A 266 -2.87 3.35 -11.07
CA ILE A 266 -2.11 4.49 -10.55
C ILE A 266 -2.73 5.85 -10.92
N ALA A 267 -3.52 5.92 -12.01
CA ALA A 267 -4.30 7.09 -12.38
C ALA A 267 -5.26 7.55 -11.27
N THR A 268 -5.58 6.69 -10.30
CA THR A 268 -6.31 7.05 -9.08
C THR A 268 -5.66 8.23 -8.37
N TYR A 269 -4.34 8.26 -8.23
CA TYR A 269 -3.64 9.34 -7.52
C TYR A 269 -3.53 10.64 -8.32
N ALA A 270 -3.97 10.64 -9.58
CA ALA A 270 -4.08 11.84 -10.40
C ALA A 270 -5.36 12.63 -10.11
N LEU A 271 -6.36 11.98 -9.49
CA LEU A 271 -7.66 12.57 -9.23
C LEU A 271 -7.60 13.49 -8.00
N THR A 272 -8.23 14.67 -8.10
CA THR A 272 -8.35 15.61 -6.97
C THR A 272 -9.08 14.99 -5.78
N ASP A 273 -10.12 14.19 -6.06
CA ASP A 273 -10.96 13.54 -5.05
C ASP A 273 -10.65 12.06 -4.93
N ALA A 274 -9.40 11.63 -5.12
CA ALA A 274 -9.00 10.22 -5.04
C ALA A 274 -9.46 9.56 -3.72
N VAL A 275 -9.82 8.27 -3.75
CA VAL A 275 -10.13 7.50 -2.53
C VAL A 275 -8.99 7.69 -1.53
N GLY A 276 -9.33 8.32 -0.40
CA GLY A 276 -8.37 8.66 0.63
C GLY A 276 -7.72 7.45 1.27
N VAL A 277 -6.51 7.64 1.77
CA VAL A 277 -5.83 6.66 2.63
C VAL A 277 -6.02 7.10 4.08
N GLY A 278 -6.68 6.28 4.88
CA GLY A 278 -6.96 6.65 6.27
C GLY A 278 -7.80 5.63 7.03
N TYR A 279 -7.98 5.89 8.32
CA TYR A 279 -8.87 5.09 9.15
C TYR A 279 -10.25 5.73 9.23
N ILE A 280 -11.28 4.91 9.03
CA ILE A 280 -12.68 5.28 9.27
C ILE A 280 -13.05 4.74 10.65
N GLY A 281 -13.12 5.63 11.64
CA GLY A 281 -13.55 5.28 12.98
C GLY A 281 -15.03 4.88 13.02
N ALA A 282 -15.45 4.25 14.13
CA ALA A 282 -16.85 3.89 14.36
C ALA A 282 -17.80 5.08 14.12
N GLY A 283 -18.85 4.86 13.32
CA GLY A 283 -19.82 5.88 12.93
C GLY A 283 -19.37 6.87 11.85
N GLN A 284 -18.11 6.82 11.40
CA GLN A 284 -17.57 7.72 10.38
C GLN A 284 -17.70 7.13 8.97
N GLN A 285 -17.45 7.96 7.95
CA GLN A 285 -17.40 7.55 6.56
C GLN A 285 -16.22 8.18 5.83
N GLY A 286 -15.70 7.51 4.82
CA GLY A 286 -14.63 7.98 3.96
C GLY A 286 -14.82 7.45 2.54
N GLY A 287 -14.19 8.11 1.57
CA GLY A 287 -14.43 7.77 0.17
C GLY A 287 -13.61 8.63 -0.77
N GLY A 288 -13.98 8.57 -2.04
CA GLY A 288 -13.36 9.31 -3.14
C GLY A 288 -13.44 8.49 -4.42
N ASP A 289 -12.75 8.95 -5.45
CA ASP A 289 -12.71 8.31 -6.74
C ASP A 289 -11.55 7.33 -6.86
N ILE A 290 -11.82 6.22 -7.54
CA ILE A 290 -10.84 5.17 -7.82
C ILE A 290 -10.88 4.83 -9.31
N VAL A 291 -9.72 4.47 -9.84
CA VAL A 291 -9.56 4.07 -11.24
C VAL A 291 -9.13 2.61 -11.31
N PHE A 292 -9.65 1.88 -12.28
CA PHE A 292 -9.19 0.53 -12.67
C PHE A 292 -8.93 0.49 -14.17
N GLU A 293 -7.95 -0.29 -14.61
CA GLU A 293 -7.72 -0.54 -16.04
C GLU A 293 -8.24 -1.94 -16.43
N ILE A 294 -9.23 -2.00 -17.32
CA ILE A 294 -9.86 -3.26 -17.76
C ILE A 294 -9.88 -3.38 -19.30
N PRO A 295 -9.97 -4.58 -19.88
CA PRO A 295 -10.20 -4.77 -21.31
C PRO A 295 -11.40 -3.96 -21.83
N LYS A 296 -11.30 -3.41 -23.03
CA LYS A 296 -12.35 -2.52 -23.57
C LYS A 296 -13.69 -3.22 -23.81
N ASP A 297 -13.65 -4.54 -24.02
CA ASP A 297 -14.75 -5.42 -24.39
C ASP A 297 -15.50 -6.06 -23.21
N THR A 298 -15.10 -5.76 -21.97
CA THR A 298 -15.80 -6.18 -20.75
C THR A 298 -16.39 -5.02 -19.95
N SER A 299 -17.17 -5.33 -18.92
CA SER A 299 -17.79 -4.38 -18.01
C SER A 299 -17.59 -4.76 -16.55
N PRO A 300 -17.56 -3.79 -15.62
CA PRO A 300 -17.64 -4.06 -14.20
C PRO A 300 -18.91 -4.85 -13.82
N ALA A 301 -18.78 -5.84 -12.94
CA ALA A 301 -19.89 -6.64 -12.42
C ALA A 301 -20.01 -6.59 -10.88
N SER A 302 -18.89 -6.54 -10.17
CA SER A 302 -18.90 -6.34 -8.73
C SER A 302 -17.60 -5.70 -8.22
N MET A 303 -17.62 -5.20 -7.01
CA MET A 303 -16.45 -4.73 -6.30
C MET A 303 -16.32 -5.41 -4.95
N LEU A 304 -15.10 -5.82 -4.62
CA LEU A 304 -14.76 -6.39 -3.32
C LEU A 304 -13.99 -5.35 -2.51
N PHE A 305 -14.35 -5.22 -1.23
CA PHE A 305 -13.60 -4.43 -0.26
C PHE A 305 -13.13 -5.32 0.88
N VAL A 306 -11.82 -5.47 1.03
CA VAL A 306 -11.17 -6.24 2.11
C VAL A 306 -10.49 -5.26 3.05
N TYR A 307 -11.09 -4.96 4.20
CA TYR A 307 -10.55 -4.01 5.16
C TYR A 307 -9.74 -4.66 6.29
N ASP A 308 -9.85 -5.97 6.46
CA ASP A 308 -8.94 -6.77 7.28
C ASP A 308 -8.65 -8.13 6.63
N SER A 309 -7.43 -8.64 6.84
CA SER A 309 -6.93 -9.93 6.39
C SER A 309 -7.66 -11.15 6.97
N THR A 310 -8.44 -10.96 8.04
CA THR A 310 -9.19 -12.04 8.70
C THR A 310 -10.67 -12.07 8.32
N GLU A 311 -11.17 -11.01 7.67
CA GLU A 311 -12.60 -10.82 7.43
C GLU A 311 -12.98 -11.13 5.97
N ARG A 312 -14.20 -11.63 5.77
CA ARG A 312 -14.73 -11.87 4.41
C ARG A 312 -14.93 -10.53 3.68
N PRO A 313 -14.62 -10.44 2.38
CA PRO A 313 -14.81 -9.20 1.63
C PRO A 313 -16.28 -8.76 1.66
N VAL A 314 -16.51 -7.46 1.83
CA VAL A 314 -17.81 -6.86 1.50
C VAL A 314 -17.89 -6.80 -0.02
N ARG A 315 -18.89 -7.45 -0.60
CA ARG A 315 -19.08 -7.54 -2.06
C ARG A 315 -20.26 -6.68 -2.50
N LEU A 316 -19.96 -5.63 -3.25
CA LEU A 316 -20.95 -4.80 -3.92
C LEU A 316 -21.20 -5.33 -5.33
N ILE A 317 -22.45 -5.68 -5.66
CA ILE A 317 -22.83 -6.14 -6.99
C ILE A 317 -23.39 -4.97 -7.80
N PHE A 318 -22.88 -4.76 -9.01
CA PHE A 318 -23.41 -3.76 -9.94
C PHE A 318 -24.53 -4.41 -10.76
N ASP A 319 -25.73 -4.48 -10.21
CA ASP A 319 -26.89 -4.98 -10.95
C ASP A 319 -27.76 -3.83 -11.48
N ASN A 320 -28.70 -4.16 -12.36
CA ASN A 320 -29.62 -3.17 -12.93
C ASN A 320 -30.89 -2.97 -12.06
N ASN A 321 -30.92 -3.49 -10.82
CA ASN A 321 -32.13 -3.64 -10.03
C ASN A 321 -32.14 -2.83 -8.71
N VAL A 322 -31.08 -2.07 -8.38
CA VAL A 322 -31.08 -1.21 -7.18
C VAL A 322 -31.63 0.19 -7.50
N HIS A 323 -32.96 0.30 -7.34
CA HIS A 323 -33.79 1.47 -7.01
C HIS A 323 -33.76 2.76 -7.87
N GLN A 324 -34.85 2.91 -8.65
CA GLN A 324 -35.66 4.14 -8.69
C GLN A 324 -36.14 4.52 -7.29
#